data_AF-A0A5C4PG45-F1
#
_entry.id   AF-A0A5C4PG45-F1
#
_cell.length_a   1.000
_cell.length_b   1.000
_cell.length_c   1.000
_cell.angle_alpha   90.00
_cell.angle_beta   90.00
_cell.angle_gamma   90.00
#
_symmetry.space_group_name_H-M   'P 1'
#
loop_
_entity.id
_entity.type
_entity.pdbx_description
1 polymer ?
#
loop_
_entity_poly.entity_id
_entity_poly.type
_entity_poly.pdbx_seq_one_letter_code
_entity_poly.pdbx_strand_id
1 'polypeptide(L)'
;MIKTKDLIYQFLPKTKHTRRACHSAGVRLDRDSKGSWISDALNERLMNEKELGLIVVDSVRTAAQIEYLRHSGWIVTHVHLDATPNTLAGRFSSRPANEEGLTYAQVANIPTEKHAADLARVADVLIDSDRCNADDVYARVIARIETRPLLTSPVIDVLVGGQYGSEGKGNIAHFMAPEYDVLVRVGGPNAGHKVYRFDEEPYTFRQLPSGALGNKDATLVIGAGAVIGLDVLLREISELSISYDKLLIDPQAMIINAHDIRWEEKILKNAIGSTAQGIGRATARKILGRTPGSSVKMAKDIPALKHYLRDTVEFFAGCLSGGKRVMLEGTQGTSLSLHHGHYPHVTSRATTAAACLAEAGLSPRHVRRIVMVCRTYPIRVGDSVTGQTSGFMSQFIDFADIAQRSGIKLEELTGAEVGSVSHRPRKVAEFDWAQLRKSLLLNGPTDIALTFADYLGVSNRRAYRYEQLTDQTLRFIEEIEKVSGIPVSMISTAFNERNIIDRRMW
;
A
#
# COMPACT_ATOMS: atom_id res chain seq x y z
N MET A 1 3.67 -21.55 15.02
CA MET A 1 3.54 -21.81 16.47
C MET A 1 3.83 -23.27 16.73
N ILE A 2 4.74 -23.58 17.65
CA ILE A 2 5.12 -24.93 18.06
C ILE A 2 4.57 -25.15 19.47
N LYS A 3 3.73 -26.17 19.64
CA LYS A 3 3.23 -26.53 20.95
C LYS A 3 4.19 -27.50 21.62
N THR A 4 4.60 -27.17 22.84
CA THR A 4 5.57 -27.94 23.62
C THR A 4 5.05 -29.35 23.89
N LYS A 5 3.73 -29.52 24.02
CA LYS A 5 3.11 -30.86 24.14
C LYS A 5 3.33 -31.75 22.92
N ASP A 6 3.38 -31.17 21.72
CA ASP A 6 3.55 -31.93 20.48
C ASP A 6 5.00 -32.43 20.39
N LEU A 7 5.96 -31.61 20.84
CA LEU A 7 7.35 -32.03 21.02
C LEU A 7 7.47 -33.17 22.06
N ILE A 8 6.75 -33.09 23.17
CA ILE A 8 6.72 -34.17 24.18
C ILE A 8 6.28 -35.50 23.55
N TYR A 9 5.22 -35.49 22.73
CA TYR A 9 4.76 -36.71 22.06
C TYR A 9 5.76 -37.23 21.02
N GLN A 10 6.56 -36.36 20.42
CA GLN A 10 7.64 -36.76 19.52
C GLN A 10 8.75 -37.52 20.26
N PHE A 11 9.24 -37.00 21.39
CA PHE A 11 10.28 -37.69 22.19
C PHE A 11 9.76 -38.88 22.98
N LEU A 12 8.50 -38.81 23.44
CA LEU A 12 7.87 -39.83 24.27
C LEU A 12 6.51 -40.23 23.68
N PRO A 13 6.46 -41.00 22.57
CA PRO A 13 5.22 -41.36 21.86
C PRO A 13 4.21 -42.15 22.69
N LYS A 14 4.68 -42.81 23.77
CA LYS A 14 3.83 -43.59 24.69
C LYS A 14 3.14 -42.72 25.76
N THR A 15 3.35 -41.40 25.75
CA THR A 15 2.73 -40.49 26.71
C THR A 15 1.22 -40.42 26.43
N LYS A 16 0.40 -40.71 27.45
CA LYS A 16 -1.06 -40.57 27.33
C LYS A 16 -1.42 -39.13 26.99
N HIS A 17 -2.46 -38.93 26.19
CA HIS A 17 -2.96 -37.61 25.80
C HIS A 17 -3.76 -36.92 26.93
N THR A 18 -3.21 -36.91 28.14
CA THR A 18 -3.79 -36.29 29.34
C THR A 18 -2.83 -35.23 29.86
N ARG A 19 -3.36 -34.18 30.51
CA ARG A 19 -2.55 -33.03 30.96
C ARG A 19 -1.52 -33.48 31.98
N ARG A 20 -1.94 -34.32 32.94
CA ARG A 20 -1.05 -34.88 33.96
C ARG A 20 0.07 -35.74 33.37
N ALA A 21 -0.22 -36.52 32.32
CA ALA A 21 0.78 -37.33 31.65
C ALA A 21 1.79 -36.48 30.88
N CYS A 22 1.34 -35.49 30.10
CA CYS A 22 2.20 -34.52 29.43
C CYS A 22 3.06 -33.73 30.42
N HIS A 23 2.49 -33.33 31.55
CA HIS A 23 3.26 -32.66 32.59
C HIS A 23 4.38 -33.56 33.13
N SER A 24 4.05 -34.80 33.50
CA SER A 24 5.03 -35.77 34.04
C SER A 24 6.11 -36.13 33.03
N ALA A 25 5.75 -36.24 31.75
CA ALA A 25 6.68 -36.46 30.65
C ALA A 25 7.63 -35.25 30.48
N GLY A 26 7.11 -34.02 30.54
CA GLY A 26 7.94 -32.81 30.52
C GLY A 26 8.96 -32.74 31.67
N VAL A 27 8.53 -33.05 32.90
CA VAL A 27 9.44 -33.13 34.08
C VAL A 27 10.56 -34.14 33.84
N ARG A 28 10.21 -35.31 33.29
CA ARG A 28 11.18 -36.35 32.99
C ARG A 28 12.19 -35.85 31.95
N LEU A 29 11.73 -35.24 30.86
CA LEU A 29 12.59 -34.69 29.82
C LEU A 29 13.50 -33.58 30.36
N ASP A 30 12.98 -32.68 31.21
CA ASP A 30 13.78 -31.64 31.87
C ASP A 30 14.88 -32.22 32.75
N ARG A 31 14.57 -33.26 33.54
CA ARG A 31 15.57 -33.91 34.39
C ARG A 31 16.62 -34.66 33.57
N ASP A 32 16.18 -35.43 32.58
CA ASP A 32 17.05 -36.33 31.81
C ASP A 32 17.96 -35.51 30.85
N SER A 33 17.48 -34.39 30.31
CA SER A 33 18.24 -33.48 29.42
C SER A 33 18.88 -32.28 30.13
N LYS A 34 18.65 -32.12 31.44
CA LYS A 34 18.98 -30.89 32.20
C LYS A 34 18.38 -29.61 31.57
N GLY A 35 17.24 -29.73 30.90
CA GLY A 35 16.49 -28.62 30.30
C GLY A 35 16.81 -28.30 28.84
N SER A 36 17.72 -29.03 28.17
CA SER A 36 18.08 -28.75 26.77
C SER A 36 17.05 -29.24 25.75
N TRP A 37 16.18 -30.18 26.13
CA TRP A 37 15.36 -30.94 25.18
C TRP A 37 14.48 -30.10 24.24
N ILE A 38 13.96 -28.94 24.67
CA ILE A 38 13.19 -28.04 23.80
C ILE A 38 14.09 -27.46 22.71
N SER A 39 15.28 -26.99 23.07
CA SER A 39 16.25 -26.44 22.12
C SER A 39 16.71 -27.51 21.13
N ASP A 40 17.01 -28.72 21.62
CA ASP A 40 17.44 -29.84 20.79
C ASP A 40 16.36 -30.21 19.76
N ALA A 41 15.10 -30.28 20.21
CA ALA A 41 13.94 -30.55 19.36
C ALA A 41 13.73 -29.51 18.26
N LEU A 42 13.87 -28.23 18.63
CA LEU A 42 13.72 -27.13 17.70
C LEU A 42 14.85 -27.15 16.69
N ASN A 43 16.09 -27.36 17.11
CA ASN A 43 17.22 -27.42 16.19
C ASN A 43 17.04 -28.54 15.16
N GLU A 44 16.68 -29.76 15.59
CA GLU A 44 16.41 -30.88 14.68
C GLU A 44 15.29 -30.55 13.67
N ARG A 45 14.22 -29.92 14.16
CA ARG A 45 13.06 -29.56 13.33
C ARG A 45 13.39 -28.46 12.32
N LEU A 46 14.15 -27.46 12.73
CA LEU A 46 14.40 -26.24 11.96
C LEU A 46 15.57 -26.38 10.99
N MET A 47 16.53 -27.28 11.23
CA MET A 47 17.66 -27.53 10.32
C MET A 47 17.23 -27.95 8.91
N ASN A 48 16.00 -28.46 8.74
CA ASN A 48 15.47 -28.92 7.46
C ASN A 48 14.50 -27.94 6.79
N GLU A 49 14.22 -26.79 7.42
CA GLU A 49 13.26 -25.81 6.90
C GLU A 49 13.97 -24.82 5.97
N LYS A 50 13.45 -24.68 4.74
CA LYS A 50 14.04 -23.81 3.70
C LYS A 50 13.79 -22.32 3.93
N GLU A 51 12.71 -21.98 4.63
CA GLU A 51 12.34 -20.61 4.99
C GLU A 51 11.99 -20.56 6.48
N LEU A 52 12.81 -19.87 7.26
CA LEU A 52 12.58 -19.70 8.70
C LEU A 52 11.90 -18.36 8.94
N GLY A 53 10.63 -18.41 9.34
CA GLY A 53 9.88 -17.25 9.82
C GLY A 53 9.95 -17.08 11.35
N LEU A 54 9.12 -16.21 11.90
CA LEU A 54 8.94 -16.06 13.34
C LEU A 54 8.36 -17.35 13.95
N ILE A 55 9.09 -17.94 14.90
CA ILE A 55 8.68 -19.15 15.60
C ILE A 55 8.23 -18.80 17.01
N VAL A 56 6.97 -19.09 17.30
CA VAL A 56 6.41 -18.97 18.65
C VAL A 56 6.36 -20.35 19.30
N VAL A 57 7.11 -20.53 20.39
CA VAL A 57 6.99 -21.69 21.28
C VAL A 57 5.95 -21.35 22.34
N ASP A 58 4.93 -22.20 22.52
CA ASP A 58 3.77 -21.87 23.37
C ASP A 58 4.09 -21.75 24.87
N SER A 59 5.13 -22.42 25.37
CA SER A 59 5.52 -22.37 26.77
C SER A 59 6.96 -22.84 26.99
N VAL A 60 7.60 -22.23 27.99
CA VAL A 60 8.82 -22.70 28.64
C VAL A 60 8.55 -22.76 30.13
N ARG A 61 9.20 -23.68 30.83
CA ARG A 61 8.92 -24.04 32.23
C ARG A 61 10.10 -23.83 33.17
N THR A 62 11.31 -23.70 32.63
CA THR A 62 12.52 -23.52 33.44
C THR A 62 13.45 -22.46 32.83
N ALA A 63 14.25 -21.82 33.68
CA ALA A 63 15.28 -20.88 33.23
C ALA A 63 16.33 -21.55 32.34
N ALA A 64 16.67 -22.82 32.64
CA ALA A 64 17.59 -23.62 31.83
C ALA A 64 17.10 -23.79 30.39
N GLN A 65 15.81 -24.06 30.16
CA GLN A 65 15.25 -24.13 28.80
C GLN A 65 15.46 -22.83 28.03
N ILE A 66 15.20 -21.68 28.68
CA ILE A 66 15.40 -20.36 28.06
C ILE A 66 16.87 -20.12 27.73
N GLU A 67 17.78 -20.53 28.62
CA GLU A 67 19.21 -20.40 28.43
C GLU A 67 19.72 -21.25 27.24
N TYR A 68 19.31 -22.51 27.15
CA TYR A 68 19.65 -23.36 26.00
C TYR A 68 19.10 -22.79 24.69
N LEU A 69 17.86 -22.29 24.70
CA LEU A 69 17.29 -21.60 23.54
C LEU A 69 18.11 -20.37 23.15
N ARG A 70 18.56 -19.56 24.11
CA ARG A 70 19.42 -18.40 23.82
C ARG A 70 20.81 -18.79 23.30
N HIS A 71 21.33 -19.96 23.67
CA HIS A 71 22.62 -20.49 23.20
C HIS A 71 22.53 -21.32 21.92
N SER A 72 21.34 -21.53 21.37
CA SER A 72 21.10 -22.30 20.14
C SER A 72 21.63 -21.64 18.85
N GLY A 73 22.02 -20.36 18.92
CA GLY A 73 22.35 -19.53 17.75
C GLY A 73 21.15 -18.74 17.18
N TRP A 74 19.93 -19.00 17.66
CA TRP A 74 18.75 -18.22 17.30
C TRP A 74 18.64 -16.91 18.10
N ILE A 75 17.99 -15.90 17.52
CA ILE A 75 17.56 -14.70 18.26
C ILE A 75 16.30 -15.08 19.05
N VAL A 76 16.43 -15.15 20.38
CA VAL A 76 15.34 -15.59 21.27
C VAL A 76 14.85 -14.42 22.11
N THR A 77 13.53 -14.19 22.08
CA THR A 77 12.83 -13.25 22.97
C THR A 77 11.89 -14.03 23.89
N HIS A 78 12.17 -14.02 25.19
CA HIS A 78 11.30 -14.60 26.19
C HIS A 78 10.20 -13.60 26.60
N VAL A 79 8.95 -13.99 26.35
CA VAL A 79 7.76 -13.22 26.73
C VAL A 79 7.10 -13.89 27.93
N HIS A 80 6.94 -13.16 29.03
CA HIS A 80 6.19 -13.60 30.19
C HIS A 80 4.87 -12.85 30.29
N LEU A 81 3.76 -13.58 30.28
CA LEU A 81 2.41 -13.05 30.46
C LEU A 81 1.99 -13.25 31.92
N ASP A 82 1.95 -12.16 32.67
CA ASP A 82 1.52 -12.14 34.06
C ASP A 82 0.02 -11.83 34.18
N ALA A 83 -0.62 -12.30 35.24
CA ALA A 83 -2.02 -12.01 35.57
C ALA A 83 -2.32 -12.41 37.01
N THR A 84 -3.35 -11.78 37.59
CA THR A 84 -3.86 -12.17 38.91
C THR A 84 -4.36 -13.61 38.93
N PRO A 85 -4.30 -14.30 40.09
CA PRO A 85 -4.80 -15.66 40.24
C PRO A 85 -6.27 -15.83 39.81
N ASN A 86 -7.10 -14.81 40.01
CA ASN A 86 -8.51 -14.82 39.61
C ASN A 86 -8.65 -14.85 38.09
N THR A 87 -7.91 -14.02 37.36
CA THR A 87 -7.90 -14.04 35.90
C THR A 87 -7.37 -15.36 35.36
N LEU A 88 -6.27 -15.88 35.94
CA LEU A 88 -5.70 -17.16 35.54
C LEU A 88 -6.68 -18.33 35.78
N ALA A 89 -7.38 -18.32 36.92
CA ALA A 89 -8.42 -19.30 37.22
C ALA A 89 -9.61 -19.18 36.26
N GLY A 90 -10.07 -17.96 35.94
CA GLY A 90 -11.13 -17.73 34.96
C GLY A 90 -10.76 -18.24 33.56
N ARG A 91 -9.55 -17.91 33.09
CA ARG A 91 -8.99 -18.38 31.81
C ARG A 91 -8.76 -19.88 31.78
N PHE A 92 -8.48 -20.49 32.92
CA PHE A 92 -8.34 -21.94 33.03
C PHE A 92 -9.71 -22.62 32.87
N SER A 93 -10.73 -22.12 33.57
CA SER A 93 -12.08 -22.67 33.56
C SER A 93 -12.79 -22.54 32.22
N SER A 94 -12.47 -21.52 31.42
CA SER A 94 -13.06 -21.30 30.09
C SER A 94 -12.46 -22.17 28.98
N ARG A 95 -11.44 -23.00 29.27
CA ARG A 95 -10.81 -23.86 28.25
C ARG A 95 -11.70 -25.07 27.93
N PRO A 96 -11.86 -25.43 26.64
CA PRO A 96 -12.68 -26.57 26.22
C PRO A 96 -12.14 -27.93 26.68
N ALA A 97 -10.87 -28.01 27.10
CA ALA A 97 -10.18 -29.25 27.50
C ALA A 97 -10.11 -29.44 29.03
N ASN A 98 -11.16 -29.06 29.76
CA ASN A 98 -11.25 -29.28 31.22
C ASN A 98 -11.78 -30.69 31.57
N GLU A 99 -11.44 -31.69 30.76
CA GLU A 99 -11.93 -33.08 30.85
C GLU A 99 -11.48 -33.81 32.13
N GLU A 100 -10.48 -33.30 32.85
CA GLU A 100 -9.95 -33.92 34.09
C GLU A 100 -10.58 -33.38 35.39
N GLY A 101 -11.50 -32.40 35.32
CA GLY A 101 -12.15 -31.82 36.51
C GLY A 101 -11.21 -31.10 37.49
N LEU A 102 -10.00 -30.76 37.05
CA LEU A 102 -8.99 -30.09 37.87
C LEU A 102 -9.34 -28.60 38.07
N THR A 103 -8.96 -28.05 39.22
CA THR A 103 -9.00 -26.60 39.47
C THR A 103 -7.67 -25.94 39.13
N TYR A 104 -7.68 -24.63 38.85
CA TYR A 104 -6.44 -23.89 38.62
C TYR A 104 -5.47 -23.99 39.81
N ALA A 105 -5.98 -23.95 41.04
CA ALA A 105 -5.17 -24.10 42.25
C ALA A 105 -4.44 -25.46 42.32
N GLN A 106 -5.07 -26.54 41.86
CA GLN A 106 -4.42 -27.85 41.79
C GLN A 106 -3.30 -27.88 40.74
N VAL A 107 -3.48 -27.17 39.63
CA VAL A 107 -2.48 -27.07 38.55
C VAL A 107 -1.31 -26.16 38.93
N ALA A 108 -1.59 -25.02 39.57
CA ALA A 108 -0.56 -24.06 40.01
C ALA A 108 0.41 -24.66 41.05
N ASN A 109 -0.05 -25.66 41.82
CA ASN A 109 0.78 -26.36 42.80
C ASN A 109 1.66 -27.47 42.19
N ILE A 110 1.52 -27.76 40.91
CA ILE A 110 2.36 -28.76 40.26
C ILE A 110 3.79 -28.20 40.15
N PRO A 111 4.85 -28.98 40.46
CA PRO A 111 6.22 -28.46 40.58
C PRO A 111 6.75 -27.63 39.41
N THR A 112 6.39 -27.91 38.15
CA THR A 112 6.87 -27.08 37.02
C THR A 112 6.09 -25.79 36.81
N GLU A 113 4.85 -25.72 37.32
CA GLU A 113 4.01 -24.52 37.26
C GLU A 113 4.31 -23.61 38.47
N LYS A 114 4.69 -24.20 39.61
CA LYS A 114 5.03 -23.50 40.85
C LYS A 114 6.13 -22.45 40.66
N HIS A 115 7.07 -22.72 39.76
CA HIS A 115 8.22 -21.85 39.45
C HIS A 115 8.00 -20.97 38.22
N ALA A 116 6.82 -21.00 37.60
CA ALA A 116 6.55 -20.20 36.40
C ALA A 116 6.72 -18.69 36.66
N ALA A 117 6.33 -18.21 37.84
CA ALA A 117 6.49 -16.81 38.24
C ALA A 117 7.97 -16.39 38.37
N ASP A 118 8.88 -17.32 38.68
CA ASP A 118 10.31 -17.04 38.77
C ASP A 118 10.89 -16.69 37.39
N LEU A 119 10.28 -17.19 36.30
CA LEU A 119 10.70 -16.91 34.93
C LEU A 119 10.48 -15.44 34.54
N ALA A 120 9.57 -14.72 35.21
CA ALA A 120 9.35 -13.30 34.97
C ALA A 120 10.65 -12.48 35.14
N ARG A 121 11.55 -12.92 36.03
CA ARG A 121 12.84 -12.25 36.30
C ARG A 121 13.84 -12.33 35.14
N VAL A 122 13.67 -13.31 34.25
CA VAL A 122 14.56 -13.53 33.10
C VAL A 122 13.86 -13.26 31.76
N ALA A 123 12.67 -12.65 31.80
CA ALA A 123 11.90 -12.27 30.62
C ALA A 123 12.48 -11.03 29.93
N ASP A 124 12.48 -11.07 28.60
CA ASP A 124 12.80 -9.92 27.77
C ASP A 124 11.62 -8.97 27.67
N VAL A 125 10.39 -9.51 27.75
CA VAL A 125 9.14 -8.75 27.77
C VAL A 125 8.22 -9.31 28.85
N LEU A 126 7.92 -8.51 29.88
CA LEU A 126 6.94 -8.82 30.91
C LEU A 126 5.65 -8.04 30.67
N ILE A 127 4.53 -8.74 30.51
CA ILE A 127 3.24 -8.14 30.18
C ILE A 127 2.19 -8.54 31.21
N ASP A 128 1.70 -7.55 31.95
CA ASP A 128 0.49 -7.68 32.76
C ASP A 128 -0.73 -7.80 31.83
N SER A 129 -1.22 -9.03 31.69
CA SER A 129 -2.35 -9.37 30.84
C SER A 129 -3.71 -9.19 31.52
N ASP A 130 -3.76 -8.70 32.77
CA ASP A 130 -5.01 -8.16 33.33
C ASP A 130 -5.32 -6.77 32.76
N ARG A 131 -4.27 -6.03 32.41
CA ARG A 131 -4.34 -4.66 31.88
C ARG A 131 -4.17 -4.56 30.37
N CYS A 132 -3.91 -5.69 29.71
CA CYS A 132 -3.63 -5.77 28.29
C CYS A 132 -4.55 -6.79 27.62
N ASN A 133 -5.18 -6.40 26.51
CA ASN A 133 -5.86 -7.33 25.63
C ASN A 133 -4.85 -8.06 24.71
N ALA A 134 -5.32 -8.92 23.81
CA ALA A 134 -4.46 -9.69 22.92
C ALA A 134 -3.64 -8.80 21.95
N ASP A 135 -4.22 -7.70 21.48
CA ASP A 135 -3.56 -6.76 20.56
C ASP A 135 -2.47 -5.96 21.29
N ASP A 136 -2.71 -5.56 22.54
CA ASP A 136 -1.71 -4.91 23.40
C ASP A 136 -0.51 -5.85 23.65
N VAL A 137 -0.78 -7.12 23.91
CA VAL A 137 0.26 -8.15 24.07
C VAL A 137 1.07 -8.26 22.78
N TYR A 138 0.40 -8.42 21.63
CA TYR A 138 1.05 -8.50 20.33
C TYR A 138 1.97 -7.30 20.07
N ALA A 139 1.45 -6.08 20.21
CA ALA A 139 2.19 -4.86 19.95
C ALA A 139 3.47 -4.75 20.81
N ARG A 140 3.39 -5.11 22.09
CA ARG A 140 4.53 -5.07 23.02
C ARG A 140 5.58 -6.13 22.71
N VAL A 141 5.16 -7.31 22.25
CA VAL A 141 6.07 -8.38 21.86
C VAL A 141 6.78 -8.05 20.55
N ILE A 142 6.04 -7.65 19.51
CA ILE A 142 6.62 -7.31 18.20
C ILE A 142 7.59 -6.15 18.30
N ALA A 143 7.29 -5.13 19.11
CA ALA A 143 8.19 -3.99 19.34
C ALA A 143 9.57 -4.36 19.92
N ARG A 144 9.73 -5.59 20.45
CA ARG A 144 11.00 -6.13 20.95
C ARG A 144 11.72 -6.98 19.91
N ILE A 145 10.98 -7.65 19.03
CA ILE A 145 11.47 -8.63 18.05
C ILE A 145 11.89 -7.93 16.75
N GLU A 146 11.12 -6.94 16.29
CA GLU A 146 11.39 -6.24 15.04
C GLU A 146 12.21 -4.97 15.25
N THR A 147 13.05 -4.62 14.28
CA THR A 147 13.54 -3.24 14.15
C THR A 147 12.33 -2.34 14.00
N ARG A 148 12.15 -1.39 14.93
CA ARG A 148 10.96 -0.52 14.91
C ARG A 148 10.84 0.17 13.55
N PRO A 149 9.73 -0.02 12.81
CA PRO A 149 9.51 0.64 11.52
C PRO A 149 9.80 2.15 11.62
N LEU A 150 9.43 2.77 12.76
CA LEU A 150 9.63 4.18 13.05
C LEU A 150 11.09 4.68 12.95
N LEU A 151 12.09 3.82 13.06
CA LEU A 151 13.51 4.19 13.03
C LEU A 151 14.19 3.80 11.71
N THR A 152 13.47 3.20 10.78
CA THR A 152 14.04 2.74 9.52
C THR A 152 14.29 3.90 8.56
N SER A 153 15.25 3.69 7.65
CA SER A 153 15.52 4.64 6.58
C SER A 153 14.27 4.85 5.71
N PRO A 154 14.09 6.04 5.13
CA PRO A 154 13.02 6.28 4.18
C PRO A 154 13.13 5.35 2.95
N VAL A 155 12.02 4.71 2.59
CA VAL A 155 11.93 3.73 1.47
C VAL A 155 10.67 3.91 0.60
N ILE A 156 9.86 4.92 0.88
CA ILE A 156 8.62 5.20 0.14
C ILE A 156 8.87 6.29 -0.89
N ASP A 157 8.57 6.00 -2.16
CA ASP A 157 8.52 7.02 -3.20
C ASP A 157 7.05 7.27 -3.59
N VAL A 158 6.64 8.54 -3.63
CA VAL A 158 5.26 8.94 -3.93
C VAL A 158 5.18 9.56 -5.32
N LEU A 159 4.31 9.04 -6.18
CA LEU A 159 4.07 9.54 -7.53
C LEU A 159 2.76 10.34 -7.57
N VAL A 160 2.83 11.64 -7.88
CA VAL A 160 1.67 12.56 -7.92
C VAL A 160 1.62 13.36 -9.21
N GLY A 161 0.44 13.87 -9.57
CA GLY A 161 0.27 14.72 -10.75
C GLY A 161 0.35 16.19 -10.37
N GLY A 162 1.11 16.99 -11.10
CA GLY A 162 1.29 18.41 -10.82
C GLY A 162 0.17 19.31 -11.36
N GLN A 163 -0.74 18.81 -12.19
CA GLN A 163 -1.66 19.65 -12.97
C GLN A 163 -3.11 19.18 -12.77
N TYR A 164 -3.89 19.04 -13.84
CA TYR A 164 -5.30 18.67 -13.83
C TYR A 164 -5.55 17.18 -14.13
N GLY A 165 -4.56 16.31 -13.91
CA GLY A 165 -4.63 14.90 -14.31
C GLY A 165 -4.24 14.67 -15.76
N SER A 166 -4.12 13.40 -16.16
CA SER A 166 -3.69 12.98 -17.51
C SER A 166 -2.26 13.43 -17.89
N GLU A 167 -1.38 13.61 -16.91
CA GLU A 167 0.04 13.95 -17.09
C GLU A 167 0.90 12.75 -17.47
N GLY A 168 0.33 11.56 -17.69
CA GLY A 168 1.12 10.35 -18.01
C GLY A 168 1.72 9.62 -16.81
N LYS A 169 1.17 9.83 -15.60
CA LYS A 169 1.58 9.12 -14.37
C LYS A 169 1.67 7.60 -14.53
N GLY A 170 0.70 6.98 -15.21
CA GLY A 170 0.70 5.53 -15.41
C GLY A 170 1.94 5.03 -16.15
N ASN A 171 2.41 5.79 -17.15
CA ASN A 171 3.61 5.47 -17.91
C ASN A 171 4.88 5.58 -17.04
N ILE A 172 4.97 6.64 -16.23
CA ILE A 172 6.08 6.83 -15.28
C ILE A 172 6.07 5.74 -14.21
N ALA A 173 4.90 5.41 -13.65
CA ALA A 173 4.77 4.32 -12.67
C ALA A 173 5.19 2.98 -13.28
N HIS A 174 4.76 2.67 -14.51
CA HIS A 174 5.17 1.46 -15.21
C HIS A 174 6.69 1.38 -15.39
N PHE A 175 7.33 2.46 -15.83
CA PHE A 175 8.78 2.54 -16.00
C PHE A 175 9.56 2.36 -14.69
N MET A 176 9.07 2.97 -13.60
CA MET A 176 9.72 2.91 -12.29
C MET A 176 9.47 1.58 -11.56
N ALA A 177 8.39 0.86 -11.87
CA ALA A 177 7.94 -0.32 -11.14
C ALA A 177 9.00 -1.42 -10.90
N PRO A 178 9.93 -1.73 -11.83
CA PRO A 178 10.99 -2.72 -11.60
C PRO A 178 11.87 -2.44 -10.38
N GLU A 179 11.91 -1.19 -9.90
CA GLU A 179 12.71 -0.79 -8.75
C GLU A 179 12.02 -1.11 -7.40
N TYR A 180 10.74 -1.48 -7.38
CA TYR A 180 9.96 -1.55 -6.14
C TYR A 180 9.48 -2.95 -5.81
N ASP A 181 9.49 -3.28 -4.51
CA ASP A 181 8.97 -4.55 -3.99
C ASP A 181 7.44 -4.48 -3.80
N VAL A 182 6.91 -3.28 -3.57
CA VAL A 182 5.50 -3.03 -3.27
C VAL A 182 4.97 -1.85 -4.09
N LEU A 183 3.84 -2.05 -4.77
CA LEU A 183 3.14 -1.05 -5.56
C LEU A 183 1.80 -0.74 -4.90
N VAL A 184 1.59 0.50 -4.50
CA VAL A 184 0.41 0.94 -3.74
C VAL A 184 -0.43 1.88 -4.58
N ARG A 185 -1.75 1.68 -4.57
CA ARG A 185 -2.73 2.56 -5.21
C ARG A 185 -3.74 3.06 -4.17
N VAL A 186 -4.06 4.34 -4.27
CA VAL A 186 -5.15 5.00 -3.52
C VAL A 186 -6.11 5.69 -4.50
N GLY A 187 -7.17 6.32 -4.00
CA GLY A 187 -8.18 6.94 -4.86
C GLY A 187 -9.23 5.96 -5.37
N GLY A 188 -9.79 6.23 -6.55
CA GLY A 188 -10.86 5.41 -7.12
C GLY A 188 -10.83 5.35 -8.65
N PRO A 189 -11.82 4.68 -9.26
CA PRO A 189 -11.80 4.30 -10.68
C PRO A 189 -12.03 5.47 -11.66
N ASN A 190 -12.08 6.72 -11.19
CA ASN A 190 -12.27 7.91 -12.02
C ASN A 190 -10.99 8.43 -12.68
N ALA A 191 -9.82 7.88 -12.35
CA ALA A 191 -8.58 8.11 -13.09
C ALA A 191 -8.20 6.85 -13.86
N GLY A 192 -8.04 6.98 -15.18
CA GLY A 192 -7.48 5.93 -16.02
C GLY A 192 -5.99 6.19 -16.25
N HIS A 193 -5.15 5.23 -15.89
CA HIS A 193 -3.70 5.26 -16.08
C HIS A 193 -3.36 4.30 -17.21
N LYS A 194 -3.11 4.87 -18.40
CA LYS A 194 -2.80 4.12 -19.61
C LYS A 194 -1.31 3.75 -19.61
N VAL A 195 -1.03 2.48 -19.91
CA VAL A 195 0.31 1.88 -20.01
C VAL A 195 0.44 1.23 -21.38
N TYR A 196 1.56 1.48 -22.05
CA TYR A 196 1.87 0.96 -23.38
C TYR A 196 2.86 -0.19 -23.25
N ARG A 197 2.74 -1.20 -24.11
CA ARG A 197 3.62 -2.37 -24.17
C ARG A 197 3.97 -2.66 -25.63
N PHE A 198 5.13 -3.27 -25.86
CA PHE A 198 5.59 -3.62 -27.21
C PHE A 198 4.56 -4.53 -27.89
N ASP A 199 4.17 -4.20 -29.12
CA ASP A 199 3.28 -5.02 -29.95
C ASP A 199 1.94 -5.44 -29.29
N GLU A 200 1.51 -4.72 -28.26
CA GLU A 200 0.26 -4.97 -27.55
C GLU A 200 -0.60 -3.71 -27.47
N GLU A 201 -1.92 -3.90 -27.47
CA GLU A 201 -2.85 -2.80 -27.22
C GLU A 201 -2.61 -2.21 -25.82
N PRO A 202 -2.65 -0.87 -25.68
CA PRO A 202 -2.38 -0.22 -24.40
C PRO A 202 -3.46 -0.56 -23.37
N TYR A 203 -3.02 -0.92 -22.17
CA TYR A 203 -3.92 -1.24 -21.06
C TYR A 203 -4.22 0.01 -20.23
N THR A 204 -5.46 0.18 -19.77
CA THR A 204 -5.85 1.32 -18.92
C THR A 204 -6.28 0.84 -17.54
N PHE A 205 -5.41 1.05 -16.55
CA PHE A 205 -5.70 0.80 -15.15
C PHE A 205 -6.63 1.86 -14.56
N ARG A 206 -7.57 1.43 -13.73
CA ARG A 206 -8.47 2.30 -12.96
C ARG A 206 -8.39 1.99 -11.47
N GLN A 207 -8.22 0.73 -11.08
CA GLN A 207 -8.23 0.33 -9.66
C GLN A 207 -6.89 -0.23 -9.17
N LEU A 208 -6.26 -1.12 -9.95
CA LEU A 208 -4.96 -1.68 -9.63
C LEU A 208 -3.83 -0.66 -9.86
N PRO A 209 -2.69 -0.78 -9.13
CA PRO A 209 -1.49 -0.01 -9.42
C PRO A 209 -1.03 -0.26 -10.87
N SER A 210 -0.75 0.79 -11.62
CA SER A 210 -0.40 0.67 -13.05
C SER A 210 0.99 0.07 -13.28
N GLY A 211 1.84 0.12 -12.26
CA GLY A 211 3.14 -0.57 -12.25
C GLY A 211 3.05 -2.09 -12.28
N ALA A 212 1.87 -2.71 -12.09
CA ALA A 212 1.71 -4.17 -12.10
C ALA A 212 2.19 -4.84 -13.39
N LEU A 213 2.12 -4.15 -14.53
CA LEU A 213 2.67 -4.64 -15.79
C LEU A 213 4.20 -4.43 -15.90
N GLY A 214 4.77 -3.48 -15.16
CA GLY A 214 6.20 -3.16 -15.17
C GLY A 214 7.01 -4.03 -14.21
N ASN A 215 6.38 -4.50 -13.13
CA ASN A 215 6.98 -5.47 -12.21
C ASN A 215 5.95 -6.53 -11.81
N LYS A 216 6.13 -7.74 -12.35
CA LYS A 216 5.26 -8.87 -12.08
C LYS A 216 5.48 -9.46 -10.69
N ASP A 217 6.63 -9.23 -10.06
CA ASP A 217 6.99 -9.82 -8.76
C ASP A 217 6.59 -8.93 -7.59
N ALA A 218 6.32 -7.65 -7.83
CA ALA A 218 5.88 -6.73 -6.80
C ALA A 218 4.53 -7.12 -6.20
N THR A 219 4.41 -6.92 -4.88
CA THR A 219 3.11 -7.02 -4.19
C THR A 219 2.29 -5.77 -4.48
N LEU A 220 1.03 -5.96 -4.88
CA LEU A 220 0.08 -4.89 -5.17
C LEU A 220 -0.77 -4.61 -3.92
N VAL A 221 -0.95 -3.34 -3.58
CA VAL A 221 -1.74 -2.92 -2.43
C VAL A 221 -2.76 -1.85 -2.81
N ILE A 222 -4.01 -2.04 -2.39
CA ILE A 222 -5.06 -1.02 -2.41
C ILE A 222 -5.28 -0.51 -0.98
N GLY A 223 -4.94 0.76 -0.73
CA GLY A 223 -4.95 1.36 0.61
C GLY A 223 -6.35 1.65 1.17
N ALA A 224 -6.43 1.89 2.48
CA ALA A 224 -7.68 2.10 3.23
C ALA A 224 -8.54 3.28 2.74
N GLY A 225 -7.91 4.32 2.21
CA GLY A 225 -8.58 5.49 1.64
C GLY A 225 -9.11 5.29 0.21
N ALA A 226 -8.88 4.11 -0.39
CA ALA A 226 -9.39 3.81 -1.71
C ALA A 226 -10.92 3.68 -1.73
N VAL A 227 -11.50 4.01 -2.88
CA VAL A 227 -12.92 3.87 -3.21
C VAL A 227 -13.01 2.92 -4.41
N ILE A 228 -13.53 1.72 -4.17
CA ILE A 228 -13.46 0.57 -5.07
C ILE A 228 -14.75 0.44 -5.87
N GLY A 229 -14.63 0.49 -7.20
CA GLY A 229 -15.64 -0.06 -8.10
C GLY A 229 -15.44 -1.56 -8.22
N LEU A 230 -16.31 -2.37 -7.60
CA LEU A 230 -16.11 -3.82 -7.50
C LEU A 230 -15.97 -4.49 -8.88
N ASP A 231 -16.86 -4.17 -9.82
CA ASP A 231 -16.82 -4.74 -11.18
C ASP A 231 -15.56 -4.33 -11.95
N VAL A 232 -15.05 -3.12 -11.69
CA VAL A 232 -13.80 -2.63 -12.31
C VAL A 232 -12.63 -3.42 -11.76
N LEU A 233 -12.53 -3.56 -10.44
CA LEU A 233 -11.45 -4.29 -9.79
C LEU A 233 -11.41 -5.77 -10.21
N LEU A 234 -12.55 -6.47 -10.16
CA LEU A 234 -12.61 -7.89 -10.51
C LEU A 234 -12.27 -8.13 -11.97
N ARG A 235 -12.67 -7.23 -12.86
CA ARG A 235 -12.29 -7.29 -14.27
C ARG A 235 -10.77 -7.12 -14.44
N GLU A 236 -10.16 -6.11 -13.80
CA GLU A 236 -8.71 -5.90 -13.91
C GLU A 236 -7.91 -7.09 -13.34
N ILE A 237 -8.35 -7.67 -12.22
CA ILE A 237 -7.74 -8.89 -11.65
C ILE A 237 -7.78 -10.04 -12.67
N SER A 238 -8.93 -10.23 -13.32
CA SER A 238 -9.12 -11.30 -14.31
C SER A 238 -8.29 -11.07 -15.58
N GLU A 239 -8.35 -9.87 -16.15
CA GLU A 239 -7.64 -9.52 -17.40
C GLU A 239 -6.12 -9.63 -17.24
N LEU A 240 -5.59 -9.26 -16.06
CA LEU A 240 -4.16 -9.29 -15.77
C LEU A 240 -3.71 -10.58 -15.08
N SER A 241 -4.63 -11.53 -14.84
CA SER A 241 -4.34 -12.80 -14.16
C SER A 241 -3.60 -12.62 -12.83
N ILE A 242 -4.03 -11.66 -12.01
CA ILE A 242 -3.41 -11.36 -10.72
C ILE A 242 -3.68 -12.51 -9.75
N SER A 243 -2.61 -13.11 -9.21
CA SER A 243 -2.71 -14.18 -8.23
C SER A 243 -3.16 -13.65 -6.86
N TYR A 244 -3.85 -14.50 -6.09
CA TYR A 244 -4.47 -14.10 -4.82
C TYR A 244 -3.47 -13.65 -3.75
N ASP A 245 -2.23 -14.13 -3.84
CA ASP A 245 -1.12 -13.83 -2.94
C ASP A 245 -0.42 -12.51 -3.29
N LYS A 246 -0.62 -11.98 -4.50
CA LYS A 246 0.01 -10.73 -4.97
C LYS A 246 -0.80 -9.47 -4.68
N LEU A 247 -2.11 -9.58 -4.46
CA LEU A 247 -2.97 -8.42 -4.23
C LEU A 247 -3.46 -8.37 -2.78
N LEU A 248 -3.18 -7.25 -2.12
CA LEU A 248 -3.65 -6.94 -0.79
C LEU A 248 -4.63 -5.75 -0.85
N ILE A 249 -5.79 -5.90 -0.21
CA ILE A 249 -6.82 -4.87 -0.14
C ILE A 249 -7.10 -4.57 1.33
N ASP A 250 -7.04 -3.30 1.68
CA ASP A 250 -7.38 -2.89 3.03
C ASP A 250 -8.88 -3.14 3.34
N PRO A 251 -9.21 -3.80 4.46
CA PRO A 251 -10.57 -4.06 4.92
C PRO A 251 -11.48 -2.83 4.97
N GLN A 252 -10.93 -1.64 5.15
CA GLN A 252 -11.67 -0.37 5.31
C GLN A 252 -11.89 0.40 4.01
N ALA A 253 -11.34 -0.07 2.88
CA ALA A 253 -11.57 0.55 1.57
C ALA A 253 -13.07 0.58 1.23
N MET A 254 -13.55 1.71 0.71
CA MET A 254 -14.97 1.96 0.50
C MET A 254 -15.48 1.26 -0.77
N ILE A 255 -16.66 0.64 -0.75
CA ILE A 255 -17.26 0.03 -1.95
C ILE A 255 -18.29 0.98 -2.57
N ILE A 256 -18.13 1.25 -3.86
CA ILE A 256 -19.11 1.99 -4.68
C ILE A 256 -20.29 1.06 -4.98
N ASN A 257 -21.51 1.58 -4.84
CA ASN A 257 -22.71 0.85 -5.25
C ASN A 257 -23.41 1.53 -6.44
N ALA A 258 -24.37 0.80 -7.03
CA ALA A 258 -25.12 1.30 -8.19
C ALA A 258 -25.93 2.58 -7.91
N HIS A 259 -26.36 2.81 -6.66
CA HIS A 259 -27.04 4.05 -6.30
C HIS A 259 -26.09 5.24 -6.35
N ASP A 260 -24.84 5.09 -5.91
CA ASP A 260 -23.83 6.16 -5.94
C ASP A 260 -23.57 6.62 -7.39
N ILE A 261 -23.41 5.66 -8.31
CA ILE A 261 -23.20 5.90 -9.74
C ILE A 261 -24.41 6.65 -10.34
N ARG A 262 -25.63 6.13 -10.15
CA ARG A 262 -26.86 6.76 -10.69
C ARG A 262 -27.07 8.17 -10.15
N TRP A 263 -26.76 8.40 -8.88
CA TRP A 263 -26.89 9.72 -8.28
C TRP A 263 -25.91 10.72 -8.91
N GLU A 264 -24.63 10.33 -9.09
CA GLU A 264 -23.66 11.21 -9.74
C GLU A 264 -24.00 11.48 -11.21
N GLU A 265 -24.48 10.48 -11.93
CA GLU A 265 -24.91 10.63 -13.31
C GLU A 265 -26.04 11.67 -13.43
N LYS A 266 -27.02 11.62 -12.53
CA LYS A 266 -28.15 12.56 -12.52
C LYS A 266 -27.76 13.96 -12.07
N ILE A 267 -26.89 14.09 -11.07
CA ILE A 267 -26.66 15.36 -10.36
C ILE A 267 -25.35 16.04 -10.79
N LEU A 268 -24.24 15.31 -10.84
CA LEU A 268 -22.89 15.90 -10.98
C LEU A 268 -22.31 15.83 -12.39
N LYS A 269 -22.77 14.88 -13.23
CA LYS A 269 -22.24 14.70 -14.59
C LYS A 269 -22.39 15.98 -15.43
N ASN A 270 -23.55 16.61 -15.39
CA ASN A 270 -23.80 17.87 -16.10
C ASN A 270 -23.21 19.07 -15.34
N ALA A 271 -23.39 19.13 -14.01
CA ALA A 271 -23.03 20.28 -13.18
C ALA A 271 -21.52 20.60 -13.14
N ILE A 272 -20.68 19.57 -12.99
CA ILE A 272 -19.22 19.75 -12.82
C ILE A 272 -18.40 18.92 -13.82
N GLY A 273 -19.06 18.22 -14.75
CA GLY A 273 -18.37 17.29 -15.65
C GLY A 273 -17.83 16.06 -14.92
N SER A 274 -18.54 15.51 -13.93
CA SER A 274 -18.13 14.28 -13.25
C SER A 274 -17.98 13.11 -14.23
N THR A 275 -17.08 12.17 -13.92
CA THR A 275 -16.96 10.89 -14.63
C THR A 275 -18.10 9.91 -14.31
N ALA A 276 -19.00 10.29 -13.39
CA ALA A 276 -20.15 9.52 -12.94
C ALA A 276 -19.77 8.07 -12.53
N GLN A 277 -18.64 7.94 -11.83
CA GLN A 277 -18.17 6.64 -11.33
C GLN A 277 -18.65 6.37 -9.89
N GLY A 278 -19.41 7.29 -9.27
CA GLY A 278 -20.01 7.11 -7.94
C GLY A 278 -19.09 7.44 -6.77
N ILE A 279 -17.88 7.95 -7.01
CA ILE A 279 -16.84 8.10 -5.98
C ILE A 279 -17.18 9.19 -4.97
N GLY A 280 -17.62 10.36 -5.43
CA GLY A 280 -18.01 11.46 -4.56
C GLY A 280 -19.21 11.10 -3.71
N ARG A 281 -20.23 10.45 -4.31
CA ARG A 281 -21.39 9.99 -3.54
C ARG A 281 -21.05 8.87 -2.56
N ALA A 282 -20.21 7.90 -2.95
CA ALA A 282 -19.73 6.86 -2.06
C ALA A 282 -18.90 7.44 -0.90
N THR A 283 -18.03 8.42 -1.18
CA THR A 283 -17.24 9.11 -0.16
C THR A 283 -18.13 9.85 0.83
N ALA A 284 -19.12 10.62 0.34
CA ALA A 284 -20.10 11.28 1.20
C ALA A 284 -20.91 10.27 2.03
N ARG A 285 -21.26 9.11 1.45
CA ARG A 285 -21.92 8.01 2.17
C ARG A 285 -21.04 7.44 3.29
N LYS A 286 -19.73 7.26 3.08
CA LYS A 286 -18.80 6.83 4.14
C LYS A 286 -18.73 7.84 5.29
N ILE A 287 -18.74 9.14 4.96
CA ILE A 287 -18.68 10.22 5.95
C ILE A 287 -19.97 10.31 6.78
N LEU A 288 -21.13 10.29 6.13
CA LEU A 288 -22.43 10.51 6.78
C LEU A 288 -23.03 9.22 7.36
N GLY A 289 -22.74 8.06 6.78
CA GLY A 289 -23.30 6.76 7.14
C GLY A 289 -22.62 6.09 8.33
N ARG A 290 -22.30 6.83 9.39
CA ARG A 290 -21.58 6.32 10.59
C ARG A 290 -22.51 5.80 11.69
N THR A 291 -23.76 5.51 11.36
CA THR A 291 -24.76 4.95 12.29
C THR A 291 -24.85 3.43 12.15
N PRO A 292 -25.19 2.69 13.23
CA PRO A 292 -25.52 1.28 13.14
C PRO A 292 -26.60 1.02 12.08
N GLY A 293 -26.42 -0.01 11.26
CA GLY A 293 -27.38 -0.37 10.20
C GLY A 293 -27.29 0.50 8.92
N SER A 294 -26.30 1.38 8.79
CA SER A 294 -26.12 2.14 7.55
C SER A 294 -25.84 1.24 6.34
N SER A 295 -26.14 1.75 5.14
CA SER A 295 -25.86 1.07 3.87
C SER A 295 -24.39 1.18 3.44
N VAL A 296 -23.48 1.59 4.33
CA VAL A 296 -22.04 1.63 4.07
C VAL A 296 -21.54 0.19 3.92
N LYS A 297 -20.76 -0.03 2.86
CA LYS A 297 -20.10 -1.31 2.60
C LYS A 297 -18.63 -1.01 2.34
N MET A 298 -17.77 -1.72 3.05
CA MET A 298 -16.32 -1.69 2.88
C MET A 298 -15.83 -3.01 2.27
N ALA A 299 -14.57 -3.08 1.87
CA ALA A 299 -13.99 -4.28 1.26
C ALA A 299 -14.20 -5.53 2.13
N LYS A 300 -14.10 -5.40 3.46
CA LYS A 300 -14.36 -6.50 4.41
C LYS A 300 -15.76 -7.09 4.35
N ASP A 301 -16.73 -6.34 3.85
CA ASP A 301 -18.13 -6.76 3.76
C ASP A 301 -18.43 -7.50 2.44
N ILE A 302 -17.43 -7.64 1.55
CA ILE A 302 -17.59 -8.24 0.21
C ILE A 302 -16.99 -9.64 0.20
N PRO A 303 -17.82 -10.71 0.10
CA PRO A 303 -17.33 -12.10 0.12
C PRO A 303 -16.30 -12.41 -0.97
N ALA A 304 -16.48 -11.85 -2.18
CA ALA A 304 -15.57 -12.05 -3.30
C ALA A 304 -14.15 -11.50 -3.04
N LEU A 305 -13.99 -10.56 -2.09
CA LEU A 305 -12.70 -9.97 -1.76
C LEU A 305 -11.98 -10.68 -0.61
N LYS A 306 -12.62 -11.65 0.05
CA LYS A 306 -12.13 -12.29 1.30
C LYS A 306 -10.67 -12.73 1.24
N HIS A 307 -10.21 -13.27 0.11
CA HIS A 307 -8.85 -13.79 -0.04
C HIS A 307 -7.78 -12.70 -0.17
N TYR A 308 -8.17 -11.50 -0.61
CA TYR A 308 -7.27 -10.36 -0.79
C TYR A 308 -7.18 -9.45 0.45
N LEU A 309 -8.05 -9.66 1.45
CA LEU A 309 -8.10 -8.77 2.62
C LEU A 309 -6.86 -8.94 3.51
N ARG A 310 -6.19 -7.82 3.78
CA ARG A 310 -5.05 -7.75 4.71
C ARG A 310 -5.04 -6.42 5.46
N ASP A 311 -4.61 -6.43 6.71
CA ASP A 311 -4.26 -5.19 7.41
C ASP A 311 -3.05 -4.57 6.69
N THR A 312 -3.30 -3.48 5.95
CA THR A 312 -2.25 -2.88 5.13
C THR A 312 -1.24 -2.12 5.98
N VAL A 313 -1.63 -1.58 7.14
CA VAL A 313 -0.73 -0.86 8.04
C VAL A 313 0.31 -1.80 8.62
N GLU A 314 -0.13 -2.98 9.10
CA GLU A 314 0.78 -4.01 9.59
C GLU A 314 1.68 -4.56 8.49
N PHE A 315 1.12 -4.78 7.29
CA PHE A 315 1.92 -5.19 6.13
C PHE A 315 3.01 -4.16 5.79
N PHE A 316 2.69 -2.87 5.79
CA PHE A 316 3.67 -1.82 5.57
C PHE A 316 4.71 -1.76 6.69
N ALA A 317 4.33 -1.96 7.95
CA ALA A 317 5.28 -2.02 9.06
C ALA A 317 6.37 -3.08 8.83
N GLY A 318 5.98 -4.29 8.39
CA GLY A 318 6.93 -5.34 8.01
C GLY A 318 7.81 -4.96 6.82
N CYS A 319 7.23 -4.31 5.79
CA CYS A 319 7.98 -3.84 4.62
C CYS A 319 9.03 -2.79 5.00
N LEU A 320 8.66 -1.80 5.81
CA LEU A 320 9.53 -0.72 6.26
C LEU A 320 10.68 -1.25 7.11
N SER A 321 10.40 -2.19 8.01
CA SER A 321 11.40 -2.86 8.85
C SER A 321 12.38 -3.71 8.04
N GLY A 322 11.88 -4.38 6.99
CA GLY A 322 12.70 -5.16 6.06
C GLY A 322 13.43 -4.34 4.98
N GLY A 323 13.27 -3.01 4.96
CA GLY A 323 13.90 -2.14 3.96
C GLY A 323 13.33 -2.28 2.55
N LYS A 324 12.12 -2.84 2.39
CA LYS A 324 11.45 -3.01 1.10
C LYS A 324 11.07 -1.65 0.50
N ARG A 325 11.32 -1.46 -0.80
CA ARG A 325 10.98 -0.24 -1.52
C ARG A 325 9.50 -0.22 -1.90
N VAL A 326 8.82 0.87 -1.57
CA VAL A 326 7.38 1.05 -1.78
C VAL A 326 7.14 2.22 -2.75
N MET A 327 6.42 1.98 -3.84
CA MET A 327 5.93 3.06 -4.70
C MET A 327 4.45 3.31 -4.44
N LEU A 328 4.11 4.53 -4.03
CA LEU A 328 2.75 4.97 -3.82
C LEU A 328 2.26 5.81 -5.01
N GLU A 329 1.30 5.28 -5.74
CA GLU A 329 0.77 5.87 -6.95
C GLU A 329 -0.53 6.66 -6.67
N GLY A 330 -0.43 7.99 -6.71
CA GLY A 330 -1.58 8.89 -6.58
C GLY A 330 -2.45 8.96 -7.84
N THR A 331 -3.73 9.28 -7.64
CA THR A 331 -4.70 9.50 -8.73
C THR A 331 -4.95 10.99 -8.97
N GLN A 332 -5.36 11.35 -10.20
CA GLN A 332 -5.60 12.74 -10.62
C GLN A 332 -4.37 13.65 -10.48
N GLY A 333 -4.55 14.96 -10.65
CA GLY A 333 -3.50 15.97 -10.46
C GLY A 333 -3.83 16.91 -9.30
N THR A 334 -2.84 17.65 -8.84
CA THR A 334 -2.91 18.53 -7.67
C THR A 334 -3.97 19.63 -7.82
N SER A 335 -4.19 20.13 -9.04
CA SER A 335 -5.19 21.16 -9.31
C SER A 335 -6.62 20.63 -9.41
N LEU A 336 -6.81 19.32 -9.29
CA LEU A 336 -8.12 18.69 -9.06
C LEU A 336 -8.37 18.35 -7.59
N SER A 337 -7.45 18.70 -6.67
CA SER A 337 -7.63 18.47 -5.23
C SER A 337 -8.89 19.16 -4.72
N LEU A 338 -9.68 18.47 -3.89
CA LEU A 338 -10.90 19.00 -3.26
C LEU A 338 -10.66 20.31 -2.51
N HIS A 339 -9.52 20.40 -1.81
CA HIS A 339 -9.20 21.55 -0.95
C HIS A 339 -8.34 22.62 -1.64
N HIS A 340 -7.59 22.24 -2.67
CA HIS A 340 -6.54 23.10 -3.24
C HIS A 340 -6.70 23.38 -4.74
N GLY A 341 -7.64 22.71 -5.41
CA GLY A 341 -8.02 22.96 -6.79
C GLY A 341 -9.06 24.08 -6.93
N HIS A 342 -9.57 24.24 -8.15
CA HIS A 342 -10.60 25.23 -8.47
C HIS A 342 -12.00 24.68 -8.18
N TYR A 343 -12.40 24.67 -6.91
CA TYR A 343 -13.73 24.26 -6.48
C TYR A 343 -14.83 25.12 -7.15
N PRO A 344 -15.98 24.56 -7.60
CA PRO A 344 -16.43 23.17 -7.39
C PRO A 344 -15.92 22.15 -8.41
N HIS A 345 -15.13 22.56 -9.39
CA HIS A 345 -14.65 21.70 -10.47
C HIS A 345 -13.39 20.93 -10.06
N VAL A 346 -13.55 20.04 -9.10
CA VAL A 346 -12.47 19.24 -8.49
C VAL A 346 -12.95 17.81 -8.28
N THR A 347 -12.04 16.91 -7.91
CA THR A 347 -12.44 15.57 -7.44
C THR A 347 -12.91 15.63 -5.99
N SER A 348 -13.44 14.52 -5.47
CA SER A 348 -14.06 14.44 -4.15
C SER A 348 -13.07 14.12 -3.01
N ARG A 349 -11.80 14.44 -3.21
CA ARG A 349 -10.66 14.06 -2.35
C ARG A 349 -9.49 15.00 -2.54
N ALA A 350 -8.56 15.02 -1.60
CA ALA A 350 -7.26 15.65 -1.82
C ALA A 350 -6.37 14.77 -2.71
N THR A 351 -5.50 15.39 -3.50
CA THR A 351 -4.66 14.71 -4.51
C THR A 351 -3.18 15.02 -4.37
N THR A 352 -2.78 15.57 -3.21
CA THR A 352 -1.37 15.86 -2.89
C THR A 352 -0.64 14.63 -2.38
N ALA A 353 0.69 14.68 -2.31
CA ALA A 353 1.53 13.60 -1.78
C ALA A 353 1.14 13.24 -0.34
N ALA A 354 0.95 14.24 0.52
CA ALA A 354 0.48 14.04 1.90
C ALA A 354 -0.88 13.34 1.98
N ALA A 355 -1.82 13.71 1.09
CA ALA A 355 -3.13 13.05 1.04
C ALA A 355 -3.02 11.59 0.58
N CYS A 356 -2.16 11.31 -0.41
CA CYS A 356 -1.93 9.94 -0.85
C CYS A 356 -1.39 9.07 0.30
N LEU A 357 -0.42 9.59 1.05
CA LEU A 357 0.17 8.90 2.20
C LEU A 357 -0.87 8.62 3.29
N ALA A 358 -1.65 9.64 3.66
CA ALA A 358 -2.69 9.52 4.68
C ALA A 358 -3.73 8.44 4.33
N GLU A 359 -4.07 8.30 3.06
CA GLU A 359 -5.01 7.29 2.59
C GLU A 359 -4.44 5.90 2.41
N ALA A 360 -3.15 5.80 2.12
CA ALA A 360 -2.45 4.53 2.12
C ALA A 360 -2.24 4.01 3.56
N GLY A 361 -2.28 4.89 4.58
CA GLY A 361 -1.89 4.54 5.94
C GLY A 361 -0.37 4.56 6.14
N LEU A 362 0.34 5.39 5.36
CA LEU A 362 1.79 5.50 5.38
C LEU A 362 2.23 6.80 6.06
N SER A 363 3.23 6.71 6.94
CA SER A 363 3.78 7.88 7.63
C SER A 363 4.70 8.69 6.71
N PRO A 364 4.59 10.05 6.72
CA PRO A 364 5.46 10.91 5.92
C PRO A 364 6.95 10.79 6.28
N ARG A 365 7.27 10.28 7.48
CA ARG A 365 8.66 10.05 7.91
C ARG A 365 9.44 9.10 7.00
N HIS A 366 8.74 8.15 6.35
CA HIS A 366 9.39 7.14 5.51
C HIS A 366 9.41 7.52 4.03
N VAL A 367 8.97 8.74 3.69
CA VAL A 367 9.04 9.27 2.33
C VAL A 367 10.50 9.57 2.00
N ARG A 368 11.02 8.83 1.02
CA ARG A 368 12.34 9.02 0.45
C ARG A 368 12.30 10.02 -0.69
N ARG A 369 11.32 9.88 -1.59
CA ARG A 369 11.15 10.77 -2.75
C ARG A 369 9.70 11.09 -3.04
N ILE A 370 9.48 12.23 -3.68
CA ILE A 370 8.20 12.63 -4.24
C ILE A 370 8.45 12.99 -5.70
N VAL A 371 7.95 12.15 -6.61
CA VAL A 371 8.03 12.35 -8.05
C VAL A 371 6.74 13.02 -8.50
N MET A 372 6.85 14.26 -8.98
CA MET A 372 5.72 15.00 -9.54
C MET A 372 5.73 14.91 -11.05
N VAL A 373 4.65 14.37 -11.63
CA VAL A 373 4.49 14.23 -13.07
C VAL A 373 3.77 15.45 -13.63
N CYS A 374 4.40 16.09 -14.62
CA CYS A 374 3.88 17.23 -15.34
C CYS A 374 3.93 16.93 -16.84
N ARG A 375 2.94 17.43 -17.60
CA ARG A 375 2.98 17.44 -19.07
C ARG A 375 3.29 18.82 -19.60
N THR A 376 3.91 18.88 -20.77
CA THR A 376 4.29 20.11 -21.49
C THR A 376 3.12 21.05 -21.75
N TYR A 377 1.96 20.50 -22.13
CA TYR A 377 0.72 21.25 -22.30
C TYR A 377 -0.35 20.71 -21.35
N PRO A 378 -0.72 21.43 -20.27
CA PRO A 378 -1.77 21.00 -19.37
C PRO A 378 -3.08 20.74 -20.11
N ILE A 379 -3.77 19.65 -19.75
CA ILE A 379 -5.09 19.34 -20.30
C ILE A 379 -6.14 19.17 -19.21
N ARG A 380 -7.39 19.40 -19.57
CA ARG A 380 -8.56 19.15 -18.71
C ARG A 380 -9.66 18.47 -19.50
N VAL A 381 -10.60 17.82 -18.82
CA VAL A 381 -11.80 17.31 -19.50
C VAL A 381 -12.50 18.48 -20.21
N GLY A 382 -13.00 18.29 -21.43
CA GLY A 382 -13.82 19.29 -22.10
C GLY A 382 -15.10 19.63 -21.32
N ASP A 383 -15.75 20.72 -21.74
CA ASP A 383 -17.03 21.15 -21.14
C ASP A 383 -18.09 20.06 -21.25
N SER A 384 -19.13 20.15 -20.41
CA SER A 384 -20.26 19.25 -20.54
C SER A 384 -20.98 19.49 -21.86
N VAL A 385 -21.76 18.49 -22.31
CA VAL A 385 -22.60 18.59 -23.51
C VAL A 385 -23.65 19.72 -23.36
N THR A 386 -23.94 20.13 -22.12
CA THR A 386 -24.86 21.22 -21.79
C THR A 386 -24.17 22.59 -21.69
N GLY A 387 -22.90 22.70 -22.12
CA GLY A 387 -22.13 23.95 -22.13
C GLY A 387 -21.61 24.43 -20.77
N GLN A 388 -21.73 23.61 -19.73
CA GLN A 388 -21.21 23.95 -18.40
C GLN A 388 -19.72 23.66 -18.32
N THR A 389 -18.97 24.63 -17.80
CA THR A 389 -17.50 24.56 -17.76
C THR A 389 -17.02 23.37 -16.94
N SER A 390 -15.98 22.68 -17.42
CA SER A 390 -15.29 21.68 -16.62
C SER A 390 -14.35 22.30 -15.59
N GLY A 391 -14.21 23.63 -15.56
CA GLY A 391 -13.43 24.45 -14.64
C GLY A 391 -12.33 25.27 -15.31
N PHE A 392 -11.69 26.15 -14.53
CA PHE A 392 -10.63 27.04 -15.00
C PHE A 392 -9.39 26.28 -15.49
N MET A 393 -8.77 26.83 -16.54
CA MET A 393 -7.39 26.59 -16.97
C MET A 393 -6.77 27.95 -17.29
N SER A 394 -5.44 28.01 -17.36
CA SER A 394 -4.71 29.21 -17.77
C SER A 394 -4.96 29.56 -19.25
N GLN A 395 -4.02 30.22 -19.91
CA GLN A 395 -4.13 30.63 -21.31
C GLN A 395 -4.44 29.43 -22.22
N PHE A 396 -5.67 29.40 -22.75
CA PHE A 396 -6.11 28.38 -23.70
C PHE A 396 -5.33 28.47 -25.01
N ILE A 397 -5.13 27.32 -25.63
CA ILE A 397 -4.53 27.16 -26.95
C ILE A 397 -5.31 26.06 -27.69
N ASP A 398 -5.31 26.10 -29.01
CA ASP A 398 -5.92 25.05 -29.81
C ASP A 398 -4.90 23.97 -30.18
N PHE A 399 -5.36 22.72 -30.32
CA PHE A 399 -4.50 21.64 -30.81
C PHE A 399 -3.93 21.92 -32.20
N ALA A 400 -4.58 22.77 -33.01
CA ALA A 400 -4.05 23.23 -34.29
C ALA A 400 -2.75 24.03 -34.14
N ASP A 401 -2.67 24.91 -33.14
CA ASP A 401 -1.44 25.66 -32.84
C ASP A 401 -0.32 24.72 -32.36
N ILE A 402 -0.66 23.75 -31.51
CA ILE A 402 0.30 22.73 -31.06
C ILE A 402 0.78 21.88 -32.23
N ALA A 403 -0.11 21.47 -33.14
CA ALA A 403 0.25 20.74 -34.36
C ALA A 403 1.24 21.54 -35.22
N GLN A 404 0.96 22.82 -35.43
CA GLN A 404 1.84 23.72 -36.18
C GLN A 404 3.21 23.89 -35.51
N ARG A 405 3.26 24.09 -34.20
CA ARG A 405 4.52 24.29 -33.44
C ARG A 405 5.35 23.02 -33.33
N SER A 406 4.70 21.88 -33.10
CA SER A 406 5.36 20.59 -32.87
C SER A 406 5.75 19.87 -34.16
N GLY A 407 5.01 20.10 -35.25
CA GLY A 407 5.09 19.28 -36.47
C GLY A 407 4.37 17.93 -36.37
N ILE A 408 3.60 17.69 -35.31
CA ILE A 408 2.71 16.52 -35.17
C ILE A 408 1.41 16.78 -35.94
N LYS A 409 0.84 15.75 -36.57
CA LYS A 409 -0.45 15.87 -37.27
C LYS A 409 -1.58 16.16 -36.29
N LEU A 410 -2.51 17.04 -36.68
CA LEU A 410 -3.64 17.44 -35.82
C LEU A 410 -4.55 16.25 -35.47
N GLU A 411 -4.78 15.34 -36.40
CA GLU A 411 -5.59 14.14 -36.20
C GLU A 411 -4.97 13.22 -35.13
N GLU A 412 -3.64 13.17 -35.08
CA GLU A 412 -2.91 12.39 -34.08
C GLU A 412 -3.06 12.99 -32.68
N LEU A 413 -2.89 14.30 -32.53
CA LEU A 413 -3.06 14.99 -31.25
C LEU A 413 -4.49 14.87 -30.72
N THR A 414 -5.48 15.16 -31.58
CA THR A 414 -6.90 15.14 -31.18
C THR A 414 -7.42 13.73 -30.91
N GLY A 415 -6.91 12.72 -31.62
CA GLY A 415 -7.22 11.31 -31.35
C GLY A 415 -6.58 10.78 -30.07
N ALA A 416 -5.36 11.21 -29.75
CA ALA A 416 -4.67 10.81 -28.53
C ALA A 416 -5.29 11.44 -27.26
N GLU A 417 -5.74 12.69 -27.35
CA GLU A 417 -6.24 13.47 -26.23
C GLU A 417 -7.75 13.32 -26.02
N VAL A 418 -8.18 12.08 -25.81
CA VAL A 418 -9.54 11.70 -25.41
C VAL A 418 -9.50 11.01 -24.05
N GLY A 419 -10.42 11.38 -23.15
CA GLY A 419 -10.44 10.81 -21.79
C GLY A 419 -10.68 9.30 -21.77
N SER A 420 -9.81 8.55 -21.09
CA SER A 420 -9.87 7.08 -20.99
C SER A 420 -11.04 6.52 -20.17
N VAL A 421 -11.66 7.36 -19.33
CA VAL A 421 -12.85 7.02 -18.54
C VAL A 421 -14.08 7.76 -19.07
N SER A 422 -13.95 9.05 -19.35
CA SER A 422 -15.08 9.90 -19.75
C SER A 422 -15.39 9.87 -21.25
N HIS A 423 -14.46 9.37 -22.08
CA HIS A 423 -14.53 9.38 -23.55
C HIS A 423 -14.85 10.76 -24.15
N ARG A 424 -14.41 11.83 -23.47
CA ARG A 424 -14.62 13.23 -23.87
C ARG A 424 -13.33 13.83 -24.42
N PRO A 425 -13.41 14.73 -25.42
CA PRO A 425 -12.26 15.48 -25.90
C PRO A 425 -11.71 16.36 -24.78
N ARG A 426 -10.41 16.64 -24.84
CA ARG A 426 -9.71 17.45 -23.85
C ARG A 426 -9.62 18.90 -24.29
N LYS A 427 -9.68 19.81 -23.30
CA LYS A 427 -9.22 21.19 -23.46
C LYS A 427 -7.73 21.23 -23.16
N VAL A 428 -7.01 22.11 -23.83
CA VAL A 428 -5.57 22.29 -23.66
C VAL A 428 -5.25 23.77 -23.41
N ALA A 429 -4.18 24.01 -22.65
CA ALA A 429 -3.68 25.33 -22.33
C ALA A 429 -2.15 25.36 -22.50
N GLU A 430 -1.60 26.56 -22.59
CA GLU A 430 -0.18 26.81 -22.41
C GLU A 430 0.27 26.35 -21.01
N PHE A 431 1.57 26.07 -20.86
CA PHE A 431 2.12 25.65 -19.57
C PHE A 431 1.92 26.73 -18.50
N ASP A 432 1.27 26.36 -17.40
CA ASP A 432 0.94 27.30 -16.33
C ASP A 432 2.03 27.28 -15.23
N TRP A 433 2.90 28.27 -15.28
CA TRP A 433 3.99 28.46 -14.31
C TRP A 433 3.47 28.76 -12.89
N ALA A 434 2.33 29.45 -12.76
CA ALA A 434 1.74 29.74 -11.45
C ALA A 434 1.13 28.47 -10.84
N GLN A 435 0.50 27.62 -11.66
CA GLN A 435 0.06 26.28 -11.26
C GLN A 435 1.26 25.42 -10.84
N LEU A 436 2.35 25.39 -11.62
CA LEU A 436 3.55 24.65 -11.26
C LEU A 436 4.03 25.08 -9.86
N ARG A 437 4.20 26.38 -9.63
CA ARG A 437 4.63 26.91 -8.32
C ARG A 437 3.70 26.49 -7.18
N LYS A 438 2.38 26.56 -7.38
CA LYS A 438 1.41 26.12 -6.37
C LYS A 438 1.54 24.63 -6.08
N SER A 439 1.68 23.81 -7.12
CA SER A 439 1.83 22.36 -6.98
C SER A 439 3.13 21.95 -6.29
N LEU A 440 4.22 22.69 -6.53
CA LEU A 440 5.49 22.52 -5.81
C LEU A 440 5.33 22.77 -4.31
N LEU A 441 4.67 23.85 -3.91
CA LEU A 441 4.44 24.18 -2.50
C LEU A 441 3.56 23.14 -1.78
N LEU A 442 2.62 22.53 -2.49
CA LEU A 442 1.69 21.55 -1.92
C LEU A 442 2.28 20.14 -1.82
N ASN A 443 3.20 19.78 -2.71
CA ASN A 443 3.74 18.41 -2.78
C ASN A 443 5.19 18.30 -2.32
N GLY A 444 5.98 19.38 -2.35
CA GLY A 444 7.41 19.35 -2.05
C GLY A 444 8.18 18.26 -2.82
N PRO A 445 8.08 18.21 -4.17
CA PRO A 445 8.71 17.13 -4.93
C PRO A 445 10.23 17.19 -4.88
N THR A 446 10.85 16.01 -4.89
CA THR A 446 12.30 15.85 -5.08
C THR A 446 12.68 15.76 -6.55
N ASP A 447 11.71 15.39 -7.40
CA ASP A 447 11.90 15.04 -8.79
C ASP A 447 10.69 15.47 -9.62
N ILE A 448 10.94 16.00 -10.82
CA ILE A 448 9.90 16.23 -11.82
C ILE A 448 10.06 15.23 -12.96
N ALA A 449 8.97 14.52 -13.29
CA ALA A 449 8.87 13.75 -14.52
C ALA A 449 8.09 14.58 -15.55
N LEU A 450 8.76 15.02 -16.61
CA LEU A 450 8.15 15.78 -17.69
C LEU A 450 7.70 14.85 -18.81
N THR A 451 6.44 14.91 -19.20
CA THR A 451 5.87 14.04 -20.23
C THR A 451 5.38 14.82 -21.45
N PHE A 452 5.21 14.11 -22.58
CA PHE A 452 4.80 14.67 -23.87
C PHE A 452 5.79 15.72 -24.40
N ALA A 453 7.10 15.45 -24.30
CA ALA A 453 8.11 16.37 -24.83
C ALA A 453 8.07 16.47 -26.37
N ASP A 454 7.46 15.50 -27.07
CA ASP A 454 7.18 15.60 -28.50
C ASP A 454 6.21 16.72 -28.87
N TYR A 455 5.38 17.19 -27.93
CA TYR A 455 4.47 18.30 -28.19
C TYR A 455 5.23 19.64 -28.30
N LEU A 456 6.48 19.70 -27.84
CA LEU A 456 7.39 20.83 -28.11
C LEU A 456 8.17 20.65 -29.42
N GLY A 457 8.10 19.48 -30.05
CA GLY A 457 8.79 19.17 -31.30
C GLY A 457 8.80 17.67 -31.59
N VAL A 458 8.24 17.27 -32.73
CA VAL A 458 8.06 15.86 -33.13
C VAL A 458 9.38 15.08 -33.22
N SER A 459 10.50 15.77 -33.48
CA SER A 459 11.84 15.17 -33.51
C SER A 459 12.28 14.60 -32.16
N ASN A 460 11.74 15.11 -31.04
CA ASN A 460 12.04 14.59 -29.70
C ASN A 460 11.68 13.10 -29.57
N ARG A 461 10.74 12.57 -30.36
CA ARG A 461 10.36 11.14 -30.35
C ARG A 461 11.52 10.19 -30.62
N ARG A 462 12.59 10.68 -31.24
CA ARG A 462 13.81 9.92 -31.58
C ARG A 462 14.94 10.11 -30.56
N ALA A 463 14.74 10.95 -29.56
CA ALA A 463 15.74 11.20 -28.53
C ALA A 463 15.70 10.10 -27.45
N TYR A 464 16.86 9.47 -27.24
CA TYR A 464 17.11 8.49 -26.18
C TYR A 464 18.07 9.02 -25.11
N ARG A 465 18.72 10.15 -25.39
CA ARG A 465 19.63 10.85 -24.46
C ARG A 465 19.21 12.31 -24.33
N TYR A 466 19.54 12.92 -23.20
CA TYR A 466 19.14 14.29 -22.89
C TYR A 466 19.64 15.28 -23.95
N GLU A 467 20.87 15.12 -24.43
CA GLU A 467 21.52 16.00 -25.40
C GLU A 467 20.93 15.88 -26.82
N GLN A 468 20.08 14.87 -27.07
CA GLN A 468 19.41 14.68 -28.36
C GLN A 468 18.05 15.40 -28.45
N LEU A 469 17.59 15.99 -27.35
CA LEU A 469 16.37 16.79 -27.33
C LEU A 469 16.56 18.08 -28.13
N THR A 470 15.48 18.62 -28.65
CA THR A 470 15.52 19.92 -29.34
C THR A 470 15.92 21.05 -28.40
N ASP A 471 16.57 22.10 -28.92
CA ASP A 471 16.92 23.30 -28.14
C ASP A 471 15.72 23.91 -27.42
N GLN A 472 14.54 23.86 -28.04
CA GLN A 472 13.30 24.33 -27.43
C GLN A 472 12.93 23.51 -26.19
N THR A 473 13.02 22.18 -26.26
CA THR A 473 12.75 21.30 -25.13
C THR A 473 13.80 21.44 -24.04
N LEU A 474 15.07 21.57 -24.39
CA LEU A 474 16.15 21.80 -23.43
C LEU A 474 15.94 23.11 -22.67
N ARG A 475 15.64 24.23 -23.36
CA ARG A 475 15.31 25.51 -22.72
C ARG A 475 14.09 25.40 -21.81
N PHE A 476 13.04 24.71 -22.25
CA PHE A 476 11.83 24.53 -21.45
C PHE A 476 12.11 23.72 -20.16
N ILE A 477 12.94 22.67 -20.26
CA ILE A 477 13.38 21.90 -19.09
C ILE A 477 14.19 22.77 -18.14
N GLU A 478 15.15 23.55 -18.64
CA GLU A 478 15.92 24.48 -17.82
C GLU A 478 15.02 25.51 -17.12
N GLU A 479 13.98 26.00 -17.79
CA GLU A 479 13.01 26.93 -17.20
C GLU A 479 12.19 26.26 -16.09
N ILE A 480 11.75 25.01 -16.27
CA ILE A 480 11.12 24.23 -15.19
C ILE A 480 12.08 24.07 -14.01
N GLU A 481 13.33 23.71 -14.24
CA GLU A 481 14.33 23.53 -13.18
C GLU A 481 14.63 24.86 -12.46
N LYS A 482 14.71 25.98 -13.19
CA LYS A 482 14.91 27.33 -12.63
C LYS A 482 13.72 27.80 -11.79
N VAL A 483 12.50 27.60 -12.27
CA VAL A 483 11.27 28.01 -11.57
C VAL A 483 11.01 27.12 -10.35
N SER A 484 11.31 25.83 -10.46
CA SER A 484 11.02 24.86 -9.40
C SER A 484 12.12 24.73 -8.35
N GLY A 485 13.38 24.94 -8.73
CA GLY A 485 14.55 24.55 -7.93
C GLY A 485 14.71 23.03 -7.83
N ILE A 486 13.97 22.24 -8.63
CA ILE A 486 13.92 20.78 -8.60
C ILE A 486 14.35 20.23 -9.96
N PRO A 487 15.16 19.16 -10.02
CA PRO A 487 15.58 18.57 -11.29
C PRO A 487 14.40 17.93 -12.04
N VAL A 488 14.41 18.07 -13.37
CA VAL A 488 13.59 17.25 -14.26
C VAL A 488 14.35 15.95 -14.51
N SER A 489 14.11 14.95 -13.67
CA SER A 489 14.91 13.74 -13.63
C SER A 489 14.42 12.65 -14.58
N MET A 490 13.20 12.75 -15.11
CA MET A 490 12.68 11.86 -16.16
C MET A 490 11.98 12.66 -17.25
N ILE A 491 12.22 12.32 -18.51
CA ILE A 491 11.57 12.96 -19.67
C ILE A 491 10.94 11.90 -20.56
N SER A 492 9.61 11.89 -20.63
CA SER A 492 8.89 11.08 -21.62
C SER A 492 8.83 11.83 -22.97
N THR A 493 9.56 11.33 -23.95
CA THR A 493 9.71 11.94 -25.29
C THR A 493 8.60 11.58 -26.26
N ALA A 494 7.83 10.54 -25.96
CA ALA A 494 6.53 10.26 -26.56
C ALA A 494 5.73 9.36 -25.61
N PHE A 495 4.41 9.30 -25.81
CA PHE A 495 3.55 8.40 -25.04
C PHE A 495 3.51 7.00 -25.69
N ASN A 496 4.63 6.29 -25.59
CA ASN A 496 4.82 4.90 -26.01
C ASN A 496 5.71 4.15 -24.98
N GLU A 497 6.00 2.88 -25.23
CA GLU A 497 6.69 1.99 -24.28
C GLU A 497 8.15 2.38 -23.96
N ARG A 498 8.93 2.94 -24.91
CA ARG A 498 10.40 3.06 -24.78
C ARG A 498 10.96 4.47 -25.02
N ASN A 499 10.27 5.47 -24.48
CA ASN A 499 10.64 6.87 -24.66
C ASN A 499 10.72 7.63 -23.34
N ILE A 500 11.37 7.07 -22.32
CA ILE A 500 11.73 7.81 -21.09
C ILE A 500 13.24 7.96 -21.02
N ILE A 501 13.71 9.20 -21.10
CA ILE A 501 15.10 9.57 -20.79
C ILE A 501 15.18 9.71 -19.27
N ASP A 502 15.99 8.86 -18.66
CA ASP A 502 16.25 8.87 -17.23
C ASP A 502 17.56 9.61 -16.91
N ARG A 503 17.45 10.72 -16.18
CA ARG A 503 18.56 11.59 -15.74
C ARG A 503 18.85 11.42 -14.24
N ARG A 504 18.24 10.44 -13.59
CA ARG A 504 18.46 10.18 -12.17
C ARG A 504 19.89 9.71 -11.94
N MET A 505 20.56 10.26 -10.91
CA MET A 505 22.00 10.07 -10.62
C MET A 505 22.30 9.01 -9.55
N TRP A 506 21.37 8.12 -9.22
CA TRP A 506 21.45 7.28 -8.01
C TRP A 506 21.65 5.80 -8.27
#